data_AF-A0A2V9S354-F1
#
_entry.id   AF-A0A2V9S354-F1
#
_cell.length_a   1.000
_cell.length_b   1.000
_cell.length_c   1.000
_cell.angle_alpha   90.00
_cell.angle_beta   90.00
_cell.angle_gamma   90.00
#
_symmetry.space_group_name_H-M   'P 1'
#
loop_
_entity.id
_entity.type
_entity.pdbx_description
1 polymer ?
#
loop_
_entity_poly.entity_id
_entity_poly.type
_entity_poly.pdbx_seq_one_letter_code
_entity_poly.pdbx_strand_id
1 'polypeptide(L)'
;MDEDRTNPDKVRELLQQGTFLLVREDGALAGCVYAELRGERGYFGLLAVDPTKQRSGLGSRLMSAAEQYCREAGCQFMDLICSIHYSNQK
;
A
#
# COMPACT_ATOMS: atom_id res chain seq x y z
N MET A 1 2.62 19.69 -12.84
CA MET A 1 3.45 19.82 -11.63
C MET A 1 2.83 18.86 -10.65
N ASP A 2 3.50 17.76 -10.35
CA ASP A 2 2.94 16.61 -9.63
C ASP A 2 2.36 17.05 -8.29
N GLU A 3 1.03 16.98 -8.16
CA GLU A 3 0.38 17.01 -6.85
C GLU A 3 0.87 15.78 -6.09
N ASP A 4 1.63 16.01 -5.02
CA ASP A 4 2.19 14.97 -4.17
C ASP A 4 1.13 13.90 -3.88
N ARG A 5 1.31 12.70 -4.43
CA ARG A 5 0.38 11.57 -4.24
C ARG A 5 0.17 11.25 -2.76
N THR A 6 1.12 11.62 -1.90
CA THR A 6 1.08 11.52 -0.44
C THR A 6 2.08 12.50 0.18
N ASN A 7 1.90 12.87 1.46
CA ASN A 7 2.84 13.73 2.20
C ASN A 7 3.05 13.20 3.64
N PRO A 8 4.07 13.67 4.39
CA PRO A 8 4.36 13.17 5.73
C PRO A 8 3.21 13.31 6.73
N ASP A 9 2.43 14.38 6.69
CA ASP A 9 1.31 14.59 7.62
C ASP A 9 0.19 13.57 7.37
N LYS A 10 -0.15 13.34 6.10
CA LYS A 10 -1.09 12.31 5.69
C LYS A 10 -0.62 10.91 6.10
N VAL A 11 0.67 10.63 6.00
CA VAL A 11 1.24 9.35 6.47
C VAL A 11 1.10 9.22 7.99
N ARG A 12 1.32 10.31 8.76
CA ARG A 12 1.12 10.29 10.22
C ARG A 12 -0.33 10.02 10.61
N GLU A 13 -1.29 10.58 9.89
CA GLU A 13 -2.71 10.29 10.09
C GLU A 13 -3.02 8.82 9.79
N LEU A 14 -2.54 8.29 8.66
CA LEU A 14 -2.74 6.89 8.29
C LEU A 14 -2.12 5.91 9.29
N LEU A 15 -0.97 6.25 9.89
CA LEU A 15 -0.35 5.45 10.94
C LEU A 15 -1.23 5.30 12.20
N GLN A 16 -2.21 6.18 12.41
CA GLN A 16 -3.18 6.06 13.51
C GLN A 16 -4.41 5.25 13.13
N GLN A 17 -4.67 5.04 11.83
CA GLN A 17 -5.88 4.43 11.30
C GLN A 17 -5.68 2.96 10.90
N GLY A 18 -4.48 2.63 10.41
CA GLY A 18 -4.17 1.31 9.90
C GLY A 18 -2.72 0.93 10.13
N THR A 19 -2.26 -0.07 9.37
CA THR A 19 -0.95 -0.69 9.54
C THR A 19 -0.16 -0.61 8.24
N PHE A 20 1.10 -0.23 8.33
CA PHE A 20 2.06 -0.36 7.23
C PHE A 20 2.81 -1.68 7.35
N LEU A 21 2.68 -2.53 6.34
CA LEU A 21 3.48 -3.73 6.20
C LEU A 21 4.74 -3.38 5.38
N LEU A 22 5.90 -3.76 5.91
CA LEU A 22 7.19 -3.38 5.36
C LEU A 22 7.94 -4.61 4.84
N VAL A 23 8.66 -4.46 3.74
CA VAL A 23 9.63 -5.46 3.28
C VAL A 23 11.04 -4.90 3.37
N ARG A 24 11.96 -5.71 3.88
CA ARG A 24 13.39 -5.39 3.94
C ARG A 24 14.18 -6.41 3.13
N GLU A 25 15.17 -5.92 2.39
CA GLU A 25 16.20 -6.71 1.73
C GLU A 25 17.57 -6.14 2.10
N ASP A 26 18.56 -7.00 2.34
CA ASP A 26 19.92 -6.58 2.66
C ASP A 26 20.01 -5.58 3.85
N GLY A 27 19.07 -5.68 4.81
CA GLY A 27 18.94 -4.78 5.96
C GLY A 27 18.26 -3.44 5.66
N ALA A 28 18.03 -3.08 4.40
CA ALA A 28 17.40 -1.84 3.98
C ALA A 28 15.89 -2.00 3.76
N LEU A 29 15.14 -0.90 3.85
CA LEU A 29 13.72 -0.88 3.51
C LEU A 29 13.57 -0.94 1.98
N ALA A 30 12.92 -1.98 1.46
CA ALA A 30 12.76 -2.20 0.03
C ALA A 30 11.34 -1.87 -0.48
N GLY A 31 10.36 -1.69 0.41
CA GLY A 31 9.01 -1.29 0.06
C GLY A 31 8.03 -1.38 1.22
N CYS A 32 6.81 -0.90 0.99
CA CYS A 32 5.71 -0.95 1.94
C CYS A 32 4.35 -1.02 1.26
N VAL A 33 3.34 -1.40 2.04
CA VAL A 33 1.92 -1.27 1.70
C VAL A 33 1.15 -0.88 2.96
N TYR A 34 0.17 0.02 2.81
CA TYR A 34 -0.78 0.36 3.87
C TYR A 34 -1.98 -0.59 3.80
N ALA A 35 -2.40 -1.10 4.95
CA ALA A 35 -3.60 -1.90 5.12
C ALA A 35 -4.46 -1.38 6.28
N GLU A 36 -5.77 -1.34 6.09
CA GLU A 36 -6.74 -0.86 7.07
C GLU A 36 -7.88 -1.87 7.21
N LEU A 37 -8.31 -2.12 8.45
CA LEU A 37 -9.41 -3.04 8.76
C LEU A 37 -10.70 -2.24 8.93
N ARG A 38 -11.74 -2.56 8.14
CA ARG A 38 -13.03 -1.86 8.12
C ARG A 38 -14.18 -2.86 8.29
N GLY A 39 -14.18 -3.57 9.42
CA GLY A 39 -15.13 -4.65 9.70
C GLY A 39 -14.88 -5.84 8.79
N GLU A 40 -15.88 -6.25 8.01
CA GLU A 40 -15.76 -7.39 7.10
C GLU A 40 -14.91 -7.10 5.84
N ARG A 41 -14.46 -5.85 5.67
CA ARG A 41 -13.65 -5.43 4.52
C ARG A 41 -12.28 -4.93 4.98
N GLY A 42 -11.24 -5.40 4.32
CA GLY A 42 -9.92 -4.79 4.36
C GLY A 42 -9.79 -3.75 3.25
N TYR A 43 -8.99 -2.73 3.47
CA TYR A 43 -8.54 -1.81 2.43
C TYR A 43 -7.02 -1.88 2.33
N PHE A 44 -6.47 -1.84 1.12
CA PHE A 44 -5.05 -1.55 0.94
C PHE A 44 -4.81 -0.39 -0.02
N GLY A 45 -3.67 0.27 0.19
CA GLY A 45 -3.23 1.40 -0.59
C GLY A 45 -1.78 1.75 -0.30
N LEU A 46 -1.33 2.88 -0.86
CA LEU A 46 0.05 3.39 -0.70
C LEU A 46 1.12 2.29 -0.92
N LEU A 47 0.89 1.40 -1.89
CA LEU A 47 1.86 0.38 -2.27
C LEU A 47 3.05 1.06 -2.96
N ALA A 48 4.22 0.94 -2.36
CA ALA A 48 5.46 1.48 -2.88
C ALA A 48 6.59 0.47 -2.77
N VAL A 49 7.42 0.38 -3.81
CA VAL A 49 8.63 -0.43 -3.84
C VAL A 49 9.77 0.48 -4.26
N ASP A 50 10.93 0.33 -3.62
CA ASP A 50 12.16 1.02 -3.99
C ASP A 50 12.38 0.92 -5.51
N PRO A 51 12.57 2.05 -6.23
CA PRO A 51 12.73 2.06 -7.68
C PRO A 51 13.78 1.07 -8.21
N THR A 52 14.89 0.90 -7.48
CA THR A 52 15.99 0.00 -7.85
C THR A 52 15.63 -1.48 -7.70
N LYS A 53 14.59 -1.78 -6.92
CA LYS A 53 14.10 -3.13 -6.63
C LYS A 53 12.76 -3.42 -7.31
N GLN A 54 12.26 -2.57 -8.21
CA GLN A 54 11.03 -2.83 -8.95
C GLN A 54 11.17 -4.02 -9.91
N ARG A 55 10.04 -4.63 -10.30
CA ARG A 55 9.96 -5.83 -11.17
C ARG A 55 10.63 -7.10 -10.60
N SER A 56 10.96 -7.08 -9.31
CA SER A 56 11.50 -8.23 -8.55
C SER A 56 10.44 -9.16 -7.95
N GLY A 57 9.16 -8.79 -8.03
CA GLY A 57 8.05 -9.48 -7.35
C GLY A 57 7.73 -8.96 -5.95
N LEU A 58 8.48 -7.98 -5.42
CA LEU A 58 8.23 -7.39 -4.10
C LEU A 58 6.84 -6.76 -3.96
N GLY A 59 6.33 -6.11 -5.00
CA GLY A 59 4.97 -5.53 -4.99
C GLY A 59 3.90 -6.60 -4.80
N SER A 60 4.00 -7.73 -5.51
CA SER A 60 3.09 -8.87 -5.37
C SER A 60 3.18 -9.51 -3.98
N ARG A 61 4.39 -9.61 -3.42
CA ARG A 61 4.61 -10.12 -2.06
C ARG A 61 3.98 -9.20 -1.01
N LEU A 62 4.11 -7.89 -1.15
CA LEU A 62 3.47 -6.91 -0.28
C LEU A 62 1.94 -7.00 -0.35
N MET A 63 1.37 -7.09 -1.55
CA MET A 63 -0.09 -7.27 -1.72
C MET A 63 -0.57 -8.56 -1.04
N SER A 64 0.14 -9.67 -1.24
CA SER A 64 -0.19 -10.95 -0.59
C SER A 64 -0.14 -10.83 0.94
N ALA A 65 0.83 -10.09 1.47
CA ALA A 65 0.93 -9.84 2.91
C ALA A 65 -0.24 -8.99 3.44
N ALA A 66 -0.68 -7.98 2.69
CA ALA A 66 -1.85 -7.17 3.06
C ALA A 66 -3.14 -8.00 3.05
N GLU A 67 -3.33 -8.83 2.03
CA GLU A 67 -4.48 -9.76 1.96
C GLU A 67 -4.49 -10.74 3.12
N GLN A 68 -3.34 -11.33 3.45
CA GLN A 68 -3.21 -12.25 4.57
C GLN A 68 -3.50 -11.55 5.90
N TYR A 69 -2.95 -10.35 6.12
CA TYR A 69 -3.22 -9.55 7.31
C TYR A 69 -4.73 -9.29 7.50
N CYS A 70 -5.42 -8.85 6.44
CA CYS A 70 -6.87 -8.63 6.50
C CYS A 70 -7.65 -9.93 6.73
N ARG A 71 -7.23 -11.04 6.09
CA ARG A 71 -7.86 -12.35 6.26
C ARG A 71 -7.74 -12.88 7.68
N GLU A 72 -6.56 -12.74 8.30
CA GLU A 72 -6.34 -13.14 9.69
C GLU A 72 -7.17 -12.30 10.67
N ALA A 73 -7.47 -11.06 10.32
CA ALA A 73 -8.39 -10.20 11.06
C ALA A 73 -9.89 -10.50 10.81
N GLY A 74 -10.20 -11.48 9.96
CA GLY A 74 -11.58 -11.89 9.65
C GLY A 74 -12.25 -11.13 8.51
N CYS A 75 -11.53 -10.30 7.76
CA CYS A 75 -12.09 -9.66 6.57
C CYS A 75 -12.38 -10.68 5.48
N GLN A 76 -13.53 -10.53 4.81
CA GLN A 76 -13.99 -11.36 3.70
C GLN A 76 -13.72 -10.73 2.33
N PHE A 77 -13.55 -9.41 2.30
CA PHE A 77 -13.31 -8.64 1.08
C PHE A 77 -12.11 -7.74 1.24
N MET A 78 -11.47 -7.40 0.13
CA MET A 78 -10.34 -6.47 0.07
C MET A 78 -10.60 -5.41 -1.00
N ASP A 79 -10.49 -4.14 -0.61
CA ASP A 79 -10.70 -2.98 -1.47
C ASP A 79 -9.38 -2.29 -1.84
N LEU A 80 -9.32 -1.81 -3.07
CA LEU A 80 -8.26 -0.92 -3.56
C LEU A 80 -8.90 0.24 -4.31
N ILE A 81 -8.47 1.46 -3.99
CA ILE A 81 -8.85 2.66 -4.75
C ILE A 81 -7.69 3.03 -5.66
N CYS A 82 -7.92 2.96 -6.96
CA CYS A 82 -6.98 3.40 -7.98
C CYS A 82 -7.53 4.65 -8.67
N SER A 83 -6.84 5.78 -8.52
CA SER A 83 -7.19 7.02 -9.23
C SER A 83 -6.60 6.99 -10.63
N ILE A 84 -7.45 6.80 -11.64
CA ILE A 84 -7.08 6.89 -13.06
C ILE A 84 -6.84 8.36 -13.40
N HIS A 85 -5.62 8.72 -13.78
CA HIS A 85 -5.31 10.05 -14.33
C HIS A 85 -5.41 9.96 -15.86
N TYR A 86 -6.47 10.56 -16.43
CA TYR A 86 -6.60 10.73 -17.87
C TYR A 86 -5.78 11.95 -18.32
N SER A 87 -4.63 11.74 -18.96
CA SER A 87 -3.95 12.81 -19.71
C SER A 87 -4.63 12.99 -21.06
N ASN A 88 -5.54 13.95 -21.15
CA ASN A 88 -6.13 14.36 -22.42
C ASN A 88 -5.16 15.33 -23.12
N GLN A 89 -4.25 14.81 -23.95
CA GLN A 89 -3.49 15.65 -24.88
C GLN A 89 -4.33 15.84 -26.14
N LYS A 90 -4.79 17.08 -26.37
CA LYS A 90 -5.16 17.57 -27.71
C LYS A 90 -3.94 18.20 -28.35
#